data_AF-A0A9E3QJL3-F1
#
_entry.id   AF-A0A9E3QJL3-F1
#
_cell.length_a   1.000
_cell.length_b   1.000
_cell.length_c   1.000
_cell.angle_alpha   90.00
_cell.angle_beta   90.00
_cell.angle_gamma   90.00
#
_symmetry.space_group_name_H-M   'P 1'
#
loop_
_entity.id
_entity.type
_entity.pdbx_description
1 polymer ?
#
loop_
_entity_poly.entity_id
_entity_poly.type
_entity_poly.pdbx_seq_one_letter_code
_entity_poly.pdbx_strand_id
1 'polypeptide(L)'
;MTSIERRSLVLMGEACLRLGKLDDARRTLHQAGLPLTAAQLIACGEECLKRGSLYDAREAFAEAGKPLTRDQLIACGERGLKMGWLDLAQEAFAEAEHKPGLIALGEEYLKKGGLLELENGWLELARRRFAEADYTPGLVACGELYLKLGRLDDARRALDQAGVSPTPAQLIDCGEKCLERGWFRCAQQAFAEAGLSLTPAQLIACGERCLEQGWIGDAQQAFAEVARLEAES
;
A
#
# COMPACT_ATOMS: atom_id res chain seq x y z
N MET A 1 -30.67 -34.83 25.57
CA MET A 1 -30.89 -33.37 25.59
C MET A 1 -32.35 -33.10 25.93
N THR A 2 -32.59 -32.27 26.95
CA THR A 2 -33.92 -31.84 27.37
C THR A 2 -34.50 -30.77 26.43
N SER A 3 -35.81 -30.54 26.48
CA SER A 3 -36.46 -29.47 25.70
C SER A 3 -35.89 -28.08 26.01
N ILE A 4 -35.54 -27.83 27.28
CA ILE A 4 -34.94 -26.56 27.74
C ILE A 4 -33.52 -26.42 27.20
N GLU A 5 -32.68 -27.45 27.32
CA GLU A 5 -31.31 -27.45 26.78
C GLU A 5 -31.29 -27.19 25.28
N ARG A 6 -32.17 -27.86 24.52
CA ARG A 6 -32.29 -27.65 23.07
C ARG A 6 -32.65 -26.20 22.75
N ARG A 7 -33.63 -25.64 23.46
CA ARG A 7 -34.07 -24.24 23.24
C ARG A 7 -32.96 -23.24 23.56
N SER A 8 -32.19 -23.47 24.62
CA SER A 8 -31.04 -22.61 24.97
C SER A 8 -29.97 -22.62 23.88
N LEU A 9 -29.63 -23.80 23.35
CA LEU A 9 -28.66 -23.93 22.25
C LEU A 9 -29.13 -23.19 20.99
N VAL A 10 -30.42 -23.29 20.65
CA VAL A 10 -30.98 -22.55 19.50
C VAL A 10 -30.83 -21.04 19.70
N LEU A 11 -31.23 -20.51 20.86
CA LEU A 11 -31.12 -19.07 21.15
C LEU A 11 -29.66 -18.58 21.12
N MET A 12 -28.73 -19.38 21.65
CA MET A 12 -27.30 -19.09 21.60
C MET A 12 -26.78 -19.10 20.15
N GLY A 13 -27.14 -20.11 19.36
CA GLY A 13 -26.76 -20.19 17.95
C GLY A 13 -27.26 -19.00 17.13
N GLU A 14 -28.52 -18.61 17.31
CA GLU A 14 -29.09 -17.42 16.68
C GLU A 14 -28.40 -16.12 17.14
N ALA A 15 -27.99 -16.03 18.40
CA ALA A 15 -27.22 -14.90 18.90
C ALA A 15 -25.84 -14.83 18.24
N CYS A 16 -25.16 -15.97 18.05
CA CYS A 16 -23.87 -16.01 17.35
C CYS A 16 -24.01 -15.56 15.90
N LEU A 17 -25.08 -15.95 15.19
CA LEU A 17 -25.36 -15.47 13.83
C LEU A 17 -25.52 -13.95 13.78
N ARG A 18 -26.27 -13.37 14.72
CA ARG A 18 -26.44 -11.91 14.84
C ARG A 18 -25.15 -11.16 15.21
N LEU A 19 -24.12 -11.88 15.66
CA LEU A 19 -22.81 -11.32 15.97
C LEU A 19 -21.77 -11.58 14.86
N GLY A 20 -22.15 -12.25 13.76
CA GLY A 20 -21.23 -12.64 12.69
C GLY A 20 -20.28 -13.77 13.10
N LYS A 21 -20.59 -14.54 14.15
CA LYS A 21 -19.73 -15.63 14.64
C LYS A 21 -20.14 -16.97 14.04
N LEU A 22 -19.76 -17.19 12.78
CA LEU A 22 -20.19 -18.35 12.00
C LEU A 22 -19.85 -19.68 12.67
N ASP A 23 -18.61 -19.87 13.12
CA ASP A 23 -18.15 -21.12 13.74
C ASP A 23 -18.87 -21.44 15.05
N ASP A 24 -19.06 -20.43 15.90
CA ASP A 24 -19.79 -20.61 17.16
C ASP A 24 -21.25 -20.95 16.88
N ALA A 25 -21.90 -20.23 15.94
CA ALA A 25 -23.27 -20.52 15.53
C ALA A 25 -23.42 -21.95 14.98
N ARG A 26 -22.49 -22.37 14.11
CA ARG A 26 -22.41 -23.70 13.53
C ARG A 26 -22.33 -24.76 14.62
N ARG A 27 -21.40 -24.60 15.57
CA ARG A 27 -21.19 -25.54 16.67
C ARG A 27 -22.44 -25.64 17.55
N THR A 28 -23.04 -24.52 17.94
CA THR A 28 -24.18 -24.52 18.85
C THR A 28 -25.46 -25.06 18.21
N LEU A 29 -25.74 -24.71 16.94
CA LEU A 29 -26.92 -25.24 16.22
C LEU A 29 -26.77 -26.72 15.88
N HIS A 30 -25.55 -27.16 15.54
CA HIS A 30 -25.26 -28.57 15.35
C HIS A 30 -25.51 -29.38 16.63
N GLN A 31 -25.10 -28.89 17.79
CA GLN A 31 -25.41 -29.50 19.09
C GLN A 31 -26.93 -29.56 19.37
N ALA A 32 -27.70 -28.60 18.85
CA ALA A 32 -29.16 -28.62 18.91
C ALA A 32 -29.82 -29.56 17.86
N GLY A 33 -29.02 -30.23 17.03
CA GLY A 33 -29.48 -31.10 15.95
C GLY A 33 -30.13 -30.35 14.78
N LEU A 34 -29.75 -29.08 14.57
CA LEU A 34 -30.27 -28.24 13.50
C LEU A 34 -29.13 -27.81 12.55
N PRO A 35 -29.25 -28.04 11.24
CA PRO A 35 -28.30 -27.48 10.28
C PRO A 35 -28.55 -25.97 10.11
N LEU A 36 -27.51 -25.25 9.68
CA LEU A 36 -27.64 -23.87 9.25
C LEU A 36 -28.44 -23.81 7.94
N THR A 37 -29.37 -22.86 7.86
CA THR A 37 -30.11 -22.56 6.62
C THR A 37 -29.34 -21.54 5.77
N ALA A 38 -29.57 -21.55 4.45
CA ALA A 38 -29.00 -20.54 3.56
C ALA A 38 -29.34 -19.10 3.99
N ALA A 39 -30.55 -18.85 4.50
CA ALA A 39 -30.95 -17.53 5.00
C ALA A 39 -30.16 -17.10 6.24
N GLN A 40 -29.89 -18.03 7.17
CA GLN A 40 -29.05 -17.77 8.35
C GLN A 40 -27.60 -17.50 7.97
N LEU A 41 -27.06 -18.27 7.02
CA LEU A 41 -25.72 -18.08 6.48
C LEU A 41 -25.58 -16.71 5.81
N ILE A 42 -26.53 -16.33 4.95
CA ILE A 42 -26.55 -14.99 4.32
C ILE A 42 -26.59 -13.89 5.38
N ALA A 43 -27.50 -13.98 6.36
CA ALA A 43 -27.62 -12.97 7.41
C ALA A 43 -26.34 -12.85 8.26
N CYS A 44 -25.69 -13.99 8.56
CA CYS A 44 -24.39 -14.01 9.24
C CYS A 44 -23.32 -13.35 8.38
N GLY A 45 -23.26 -13.68 7.09
CA GLY A 45 -22.30 -13.09 6.15
C GLY A 45 -22.47 -11.57 6.02
N GLU A 46 -23.70 -11.07 5.94
CA GLU A 46 -23.98 -9.63 5.94
C GLU A 46 -23.51 -8.94 7.22
N GLU A 47 -23.66 -9.59 8.37
CA GLU A 47 -23.15 -9.07 9.65
C GLU A 47 -21.62 -9.09 9.71
N CYS A 48 -20.97 -10.14 9.18
CA CYS A 48 -19.52 -10.20 9.03
C CYS A 48 -19.00 -9.03 8.18
N LEU A 49 -19.65 -8.72 7.05
CA LEU A 49 -19.28 -7.56 6.22
C LEU A 49 -19.42 -6.23 6.97
N LYS A 50 -20.48 -6.05 7.77
CA LYS A 50 -20.65 -4.84 8.58
C LYS A 50 -19.54 -4.66 9.62
N ARG A 51 -18.95 -5.76 10.06
CA ARG A 51 -17.85 -5.81 11.04
C ARG A 51 -16.46 -5.78 10.41
N GLY A 52 -16.36 -5.89 9.07
CA GLY A 52 -15.09 -5.97 8.35
C GLY A 52 -14.45 -7.37 8.35
N SER A 53 -15.20 -8.42 8.69
CA SER A 53 -14.74 -9.81 8.57
C SER A 53 -15.02 -10.33 7.15
N LEU A 54 -14.18 -10.00 6.17
CA LEU A 54 -14.38 -10.44 4.78
C LEU A 54 -14.25 -11.95 4.62
N TYR A 55 -13.31 -12.58 5.32
CA TYR A 55 -13.12 -14.04 5.29
C TYR A 55 -14.37 -14.79 5.79
N ASP A 56 -14.84 -14.47 7.00
CA ASP A 56 -16.03 -15.10 7.57
C ASP A 56 -17.29 -14.83 6.72
N ALA A 57 -17.38 -13.64 6.11
CA ALA A 57 -18.45 -13.33 5.18
C ALA A 57 -18.39 -14.25 3.95
N ARG A 58 -17.23 -14.37 3.30
CA ARG A 58 -17.04 -15.24 2.13
C ARG A 58 -17.43 -16.67 2.44
N GLU A 59 -17.01 -17.20 3.58
CA GLU A 59 -17.34 -18.56 4.00
C GLU A 59 -18.86 -18.73 4.13
N ALA A 60 -19.53 -17.84 4.86
CA ALA A 60 -20.99 -17.91 5.05
C ALA A 60 -21.75 -17.81 3.70
N PHE A 61 -21.35 -16.90 2.83
CA PHE A 61 -21.96 -16.72 1.51
C PHE A 61 -21.73 -17.92 0.58
N ALA A 62 -20.51 -18.48 0.57
CA ALA A 62 -20.18 -19.67 -0.20
C ALA A 62 -21.00 -20.89 0.26
N GLU A 63 -21.13 -21.10 1.57
CA GLU A 63 -21.96 -22.19 2.12
C GLU A 63 -23.45 -22.01 1.83
N ALA A 64 -23.92 -20.78 1.72
CA ALA A 64 -25.29 -20.48 1.29
C ALA A 64 -25.53 -20.71 -0.22
N GLY A 65 -24.48 -21.05 -0.98
CA GLY A 65 -24.52 -21.18 -2.44
C GLY A 65 -24.67 -19.83 -3.16
N LYS A 66 -24.33 -18.72 -2.49
CA LYS A 66 -24.44 -17.36 -3.02
C LYS A 66 -23.15 -16.60 -2.73
N PRO A 67 -22.14 -16.65 -3.61
CA PRO A 67 -20.89 -15.92 -3.39
C PRO A 67 -21.15 -14.41 -3.25
N LEU A 68 -20.18 -13.71 -2.65
CA LEU A 68 -20.25 -12.25 -2.49
C LEU A 68 -20.48 -11.56 -3.83
N THR A 69 -21.38 -10.57 -3.82
CA THR A 69 -21.57 -9.72 -4.99
C THR A 69 -20.49 -8.63 -5.02
N ARG A 70 -20.26 -8.09 -6.22
CA ARG A 70 -19.38 -6.94 -6.41
C ARG A 70 -19.76 -5.76 -5.50
N ASP A 71 -21.05 -5.45 -5.36
CA ASP A 71 -21.52 -4.35 -4.52
C ASP A 71 -21.25 -4.58 -3.04
N GLN A 72 -21.35 -5.83 -2.57
CA GLN A 72 -21.00 -6.20 -1.20
C GLN A 72 -19.51 -6.03 -0.92
N LEU A 73 -18.66 -6.41 -1.88
CA LEU A 73 -17.21 -6.18 -1.80
C LEU A 73 -16.89 -4.68 -1.78
N ILE A 74 -17.51 -3.88 -2.66
CA ILE A 74 -17.32 -2.41 -2.67
C ILE A 74 -17.72 -1.81 -1.31
N ALA A 75 -18.91 -2.14 -0.79
CA ALA A 75 -19.37 -1.62 0.49
C ALA A 75 -18.49 -2.07 1.68
N CYS A 76 -17.91 -3.27 1.61
CA CYS A 76 -16.92 -3.74 2.58
C CYS A 76 -15.64 -2.91 2.50
N GLY A 77 -15.14 -2.67 1.27
CA GLY A 77 -13.94 -1.88 1.04
C GLY A 77 -14.08 -0.42 1.48
N GLU A 78 -15.20 0.23 1.16
CA GLU A 78 -15.51 1.60 1.60
C GLU A 78 -15.53 1.72 3.12
N ARG A 79 -16.11 0.73 3.80
CA ARG A 79 -16.09 0.65 5.27
C ARG A 79 -14.67 0.44 5.79
N GLY A 80 -13.91 -0.46 5.18
CA GLY A 80 -12.51 -0.70 5.53
C GLY A 80 -11.71 0.60 5.46
N LEU A 81 -11.85 1.36 4.38
CA LEU A 81 -11.20 2.66 4.20
C LEU A 81 -11.62 3.66 5.30
N LYS A 82 -12.93 3.76 5.58
CA LYS A 82 -13.46 4.65 6.62
C LYS A 82 -12.93 4.32 8.03
N MET A 83 -12.70 3.04 8.32
CA MET A 83 -12.18 2.58 9.62
C MET A 83 -10.64 2.51 9.68
N GLY A 84 -9.95 2.79 8.57
CA GLY A 84 -8.50 2.66 8.46
C GLY A 84 -8.00 1.22 8.35
N TRP A 85 -8.87 0.25 8.05
CA TRP A 85 -8.53 -1.14 7.78
C TRP A 85 -8.08 -1.29 6.33
N LEU A 86 -6.89 -0.77 6.02
CA LEU A 86 -6.44 -0.58 4.65
C LEU A 86 -6.22 -1.91 3.91
N ASP A 87 -5.77 -2.95 4.60
CA ASP A 87 -5.59 -4.30 4.01
C ASP A 87 -6.92 -4.92 3.58
N LEU A 88 -7.95 -4.78 4.44
CA LEU A 88 -9.32 -5.21 4.13
C LEU A 88 -9.86 -4.43 2.92
N ALA A 89 -9.67 -3.10 2.91
CA ALA A 89 -10.12 -2.25 1.81
C ALA A 89 -9.45 -2.64 0.49
N GLN A 90 -8.13 -2.88 0.53
CA GLN A 90 -7.37 -3.36 -0.63
C GLN A 90 -7.96 -4.65 -1.18
N GLU A 91 -8.12 -5.66 -0.32
CA GLU A 91 -8.60 -6.97 -0.73
C GLU A 91 -9.98 -6.89 -1.37
N ALA A 92 -10.91 -6.17 -0.72
CA ALA A 92 -12.27 -6.02 -1.20
C ALA A 92 -12.35 -5.24 -2.52
N PHE A 93 -11.61 -4.13 -2.66
CA PHE A 93 -11.61 -3.35 -3.90
C PHE A 93 -10.91 -4.06 -5.07
N ALA A 94 -9.83 -4.79 -4.81
CA ALA A 94 -9.14 -5.56 -5.83
C ALA A 94 -10.02 -6.69 -6.37
N GLU A 95 -10.68 -7.46 -5.49
CA GLU A 95 -11.61 -8.51 -5.89
C GLU A 95 -12.83 -7.96 -6.65
N ALA A 96 -13.31 -6.77 -6.27
CA ALA A 96 -14.41 -6.10 -6.96
C ALA A 96 -14.02 -5.40 -8.27
N GLU A 97 -12.72 -5.40 -8.63
CA GLU A 97 -12.12 -4.58 -9.69
C GLU A 97 -12.61 -3.12 -9.61
N HIS A 98 -12.67 -2.57 -8.39
CA HIS A 98 -13.28 -1.27 -8.12
C HIS A 98 -12.23 -0.17 -8.17
N LYS A 99 -11.94 0.34 -9.38
CA LYS A 99 -10.95 1.40 -9.63
C LYS A 99 -11.11 2.64 -8.73
N PRO A 100 -12.32 3.23 -8.53
CA PRO A 100 -12.48 4.36 -7.63
C PRO A 100 -12.04 4.08 -6.19
N GLY A 101 -12.35 2.89 -5.67
CA GLY A 101 -11.91 2.45 -4.34
C GLY A 101 -10.39 2.29 -4.24
N LEU A 102 -9.76 1.69 -5.27
CA LEU A 102 -8.30 1.59 -5.34
C LEU A 102 -7.62 2.96 -5.41
N ILE A 103 -8.19 3.92 -6.15
CA ILE A 103 -7.70 5.30 -6.20
C ILE A 103 -7.77 5.93 -4.80
N ALA A 104 -8.93 5.87 -4.14
CA ALA A 104 -9.11 6.44 -2.80
C ALA A 104 -8.14 5.82 -1.77
N LEU A 105 -7.91 4.50 -1.87
CA LEU A 105 -6.92 3.81 -1.05
C LEU A 105 -5.48 4.28 -1.36
N GLY A 106 -5.16 4.45 -2.65
CA GLY A 106 -3.88 5.00 -3.10
C GLY A 106 -3.62 6.41 -2.57
N GLU A 107 -4.64 7.28 -2.55
CA GLU A 107 -4.56 8.63 -1.99
C GLU A 107 -4.29 8.62 -0.47
N GLU A 108 -4.94 7.72 0.27
CA GLU A 108 -4.69 7.57 1.72
C GLU A 108 -3.26 7.07 1.99
N TYR A 109 -2.76 6.12 1.21
CA TYR A 109 -1.36 5.69 1.30
C TYR A 109 -0.38 6.80 0.92
N LEU A 110 -0.65 7.56 -0.15
CA LEU A 110 0.19 8.67 -0.59
C LEU A 110 0.30 9.72 0.52
N LYS A 111 -0.82 10.07 1.15
CA LYS A 111 -0.88 10.96 2.29
C LYS A 111 -0.04 10.46 3.47
N LYS A 112 -0.14 9.17 3.83
CA LYS A 112 0.69 8.58 4.88
C LYS A 112 2.18 8.56 4.51
N GLY A 113 2.51 8.30 3.24
CA GLY A 113 3.88 8.29 2.74
C GLY A 113 4.55 9.66 2.77
N GLY A 114 3.80 10.74 2.48
CA GLY A 114 4.31 12.11 2.59
C GLY A 114 4.59 12.55 4.04
N LEU A 115 3.95 11.94 5.03
CA LEU A 115 4.14 12.27 6.45
C LEU A 115 5.29 11.51 7.12
N LEU A 116 5.63 10.33 6.59
CA LEU A 116 6.56 9.39 7.24
C LEU A 116 7.82 9.10 6.41
N GLU A 117 8.04 9.91 5.36
CA GLU A 117 9.14 10.01 4.37
C GLU A 117 9.84 8.71 3.90
N LEU A 118 10.19 7.75 4.75
CA LEU A 118 11.09 6.64 4.39
C LEU A 118 10.76 5.26 4.98
N GLU A 119 10.05 5.14 6.10
CA GLU A 119 10.18 3.90 6.90
C GLU A 119 9.15 2.81 6.62
N ASN A 120 8.07 3.08 5.90
CA ASN A 120 6.90 2.18 5.96
C ASN A 120 6.33 1.72 4.61
N GLY A 121 7.05 1.95 3.50
CA GLY A 121 6.62 1.44 2.18
C GLY A 121 5.30 2.02 1.64
N TRP A 122 4.69 3.00 2.32
CA TRP A 122 3.41 3.58 1.94
C TRP A 122 3.36 4.12 0.52
N LEU A 123 4.43 4.76 0.04
CA LEU A 123 4.49 5.26 -1.34
C LEU A 123 4.45 4.16 -2.39
N GLU A 124 5.07 3.01 -2.09
CA GLU A 124 5.05 1.86 -3.00
C GLU A 124 3.66 1.21 -3.01
N LEU A 125 2.98 1.17 -1.86
CA LEU A 125 1.57 0.76 -1.80
C LEU A 125 0.68 1.71 -2.60
N ALA A 126 0.84 3.02 -2.43
CA ALA A 126 0.10 4.03 -3.20
C ALA A 126 0.31 3.85 -4.71
N ARG A 127 1.56 3.75 -5.16
CA ARG A 127 1.92 3.56 -6.57
C ARG A 127 1.27 2.30 -7.14
N ARG A 128 1.30 1.18 -6.41
CA ARG A 128 0.64 -0.07 -6.84
C ARG A 128 -0.86 0.11 -7.02
N ARG A 129 -1.54 0.76 -6.07
CA ARG A 129 -2.99 1.01 -6.18
C ARG A 129 -3.33 1.89 -7.38
N PHE A 130 -2.55 2.94 -7.61
CA PHE A 130 -2.73 3.78 -8.78
C PHE A 130 -2.44 3.04 -10.08
N ALA A 131 -1.42 2.17 -10.13
CA ALA A 131 -1.15 1.33 -11.29
C ALA A 131 -2.28 0.33 -11.57
N GLU A 132 -2.77 -0.37 -10.55
CA GLU A 132 -3.91 -1.31 -10.66
C GLU A 132 -5.20 -0.61 -11.12
N ALA A 133 -5.36 0.67 -10.80
CA ALA A 133 -6.49 1.49 -11.23
C ALA A 133 -6.29 2.21 -12.58
N ASP A 134 -5.12 2.06 -13.23
CA ASP A 134 -4.69 2.85 -14.39
C ASP A 134 -4.79 4.38 -14.15
N TYR A 135 -4.49 4.83 -12.93
CA TYR A 135 -4.66 6.22 -12.51
C TYR A 135 -3.35 7.02 -12.62
N THR A 136 -3.13 7.57 -13.81
CA THR A 136 -1.94 8.36 -14.16
C THR A 136 -1.65 9.53 -13.20
N PRO A 137 -2.63 10.36 -12.77
CA PRO A 137 -2.34 11.48 -11.87
C PRO A 137 -1.73 11.03 -10.53
N GLY A 138 -2.21 9.90 -9.99
CA GLY A 138 -1.66 9.33 -8.76
C GLY A 138 -0.23 8.80 -8.94
N LEU A 139 0.07 8.17 -10.08
CA LEU A 139 1.42 7.72 -10.41
C LEU A 139 2.40 8.90 -10.53
N VAL A 140 1.98 9.99 -11.19
CA VAL A 140 2.77 11.22 -11.27
C VAL A 140 3.02 11.78 -9.87
N ALA A 141 1.99 11.86 -9.02
CA ALA A 141 2.14 12.35 -7.66
C ALA A 141 3.09 11.49 -6.80
N CYS A 142 3.05 10.15 -6.95
CA CYS A 142 4.05 9.27 -6.37
C CYS A 142 5.45 9.59 -6.88
N GLY A 143 5.62 9.73 -8.19
CA GLY A 143 6.88 10.06 -8.84
C GLY A 143 7.50 11.36 -8.31
N GLU A 144 6.71 12.44 -8.28
CA GLU A 144 7.14 13.74 -7.77
C GLU A 144 7.54 13.68 -6.29
N LEU A 145 6.80 12.91 -5.48
CA LEU A 145 7.14 12.76 -4.07
C LEU A 145 8.42 11.93 -3.88
N TYR A 146 8.63 10.89 -4.69
CA TYR A 146 9.90 10.15 -4.68
C TYR A 146 11.09 11.05 -5.05
N LEU A 147 10.94 11.94 -6.05
CA LEU A 147 12.00 12.91 -6.42
C LEU A 147 12.33 13.83 -5.24
N LYS A 148 11.31 14.39 -4.57
CA LYS A 148 11.50 15.23 -3.37
C LYS A 148 12.23 14.51 -2.23
N LEU A 149 12.10 13.18 -2.19
CA LEU A 149 12.75 12.31 -1.20
C LEU A 149 14.14 11.81 -1.64
N GLY A 150 14.63 12.19 -2.83
CA GLY A 150 15.90 11.72 -3.38
C GLY A 150 15.86 10.27 -3.88
N ARG A 151 14.67 9.67 -4.06
CA ARG A 151 14.50 8.28 -4.49
C ARG A 151 14.32 8.19 -6.00
N LEU A 152 15.39 8.47 -6.73
CA LEU A 152 15.36 8.59 -8.20
C LEU A 152 14.83 7.33 -8.91
N ASP A 153 15.23 6.14 -8.48
CA ASP A 153 14.81 4.89 -9.14
C ASP A 153 13.32 4.60 -8.96
N ASP A 154 12.77 4.87 -7.78
CA ASP A 154 11.35 4.69 -7.52
C ASP A 154 10.52 5.78 -8.19
N ALA A 155 11.03 7.01 -8.24
CA ALA A 155 10.44 8.11 -9.00
C ALA A 155 10.30 7.73 -10.48
N ARG A 156 11.38 7.24 -11.08
CA ARG A 156 11.43 6.79 -12.46
C ARG A 156 10.42 5.69 -12.73
N ARG A 157 10.38 4.66 -11.87
CA ARG A 157 9.40 3.58 -12.00
C ARG A 157 7.96 4.10 -12.02
N ALA A 158 7.63 5.06 -11.17
CA ALA A 158 6.29 5.65 -11.13
C ALA A 158 5.98 6.53 -12.35
N LEU A 159 6.94 7.38 -12.76
CA LEU A 159 6.78 8.30 -13.89
C LEU A 159 6.76 7.56 -15.24
N ASP A 160 7.60 6.54 -15.42
CA ASP A 160 7.60 5.69 -16.61
C ASP A 160 6.25 4.98 -16.78
N GLN A 161 5.67 4.48 -15.69
CA GLN A 161 4.32 3.90 -15.70
C GLN A 161 3.24 4.92 -16.06
N ALA A 162 3.45 6.20 -15.71
CA ALA A 162 2.58 7.29 -16.09
C ALA A 162 2.81 7.77 -17.53
N GLY A 163 3.89 7.33 -18.21
CA GLY A 163 4.29 7.85 -19.51
C GLY A 163 4.79 9.29 -19.45
N VAL A 164 5.32 9.72 -18.30
CA VAL A 164 5.82 11.08 -18.06
C VAL A 164 7.31 10.99 -17.72
N SER A 165 8.09 11.99 -18.12
CA SER A 165 9.50 12.11 -17.73
C SER A 165 9.67 13.26 -16.74
N PRO A 166 10.59 13.13 -15.77
CA PRO A 166 10.90 14.23 -14.87
C PRO A 166 11.54 15.39 -15.63
N THR A 167 11.26 16.61 -15.19
CA THR A 167 11.89 17.81 -15.72
C THR A 167 13.34 17.94 -15.22
N PRO A 168 14.23 18.65 -15.94
CA PRO A 168 15.58 18.91 -15.45
C PRO A 168 15.62 19.55 -14.06
N ALA A 169 14.68 20.45 -13.74
CA ALA A 169 14.57 21.05 -12.42
C ALA A 169 14.28 20.02 -11.33
N GLN A 170 13.32 19.12 -11.55
CA GLN A 170 12.99 18.07 -10.58
C GLN A 170 14.15 17.07 -10.40
N LEU A 171 14.92 16.80 -11.46
CA LEU A 171 16.12 15.97 -11.40
C LEU A 171 17.22 16.65 -10.58
N ILE A 172 17.43 17.95 -10.75
CA ILE A 172 18.37 18.74 -9.94
C ILE A 172 17.96 18.69 -8.46
N ASP A 173 16.70 19.00 -8.14
CA ASP A 173 16.20 18.97 -6.76
C ASP A 173 16.38 17.56 -6.13
N CYS A 174 16.09 16.51 -6.89
CA CYS A 174 16.32 15.13 -6.46
C CYS A 174 17.81 14.86 -6.22
N GLY A 175 18.67 15.32 -7.12
CA GLY A 175 20.12 15.20 -7.02
C GLY A 175 20.68 15.90 -5.80
N GLU A 176 20.23 17.12 -5.51
CA GLU A 176 20.59 17.86 -4.29
C GLU A 176 20.17 17.09 -3.04
N LYS A 177 18.95 16.53 -3.02
CA LYS A 177 18.49 15.69 -1.90
C LYS A 177 19.34 14.45 -1.70
N CYS A 178 19.82 13.84 -2.79
CA CYS A 178 20.75 12.72 -2.74
C CYS A 178 22.10 13.11 -2.13
N LEU A 179 22.64 14.28 -2.50
CA LEU A 179 23.90 14.79 -1.93
C LEU A 179 23.77 15.00 -0.41
N GLU A 180 22.69 15.61 0.06
CA GLU A 180 22.42 15.81 1.51
C GLU A 180 22.42 14.49 2.31
N ARG A 181 22.06 13.39 1.64
CA ARG A 181 22.00 12.05 2.22
C ARG A 181 23.25 11.22 1.96
N GLY A 182 24.22 11.72 1.22
CA GLY A 182 25.40 10.94 0.82
C GLY A 182 25.08 9.82 -0.19
N TRP A 183 23.98 9.91 -0.92
CA TRP A 183 23.60 8.96 -1.96
C TRP A 183 24.30 9.32 -3.28
N PHE A 184 25.63 9.14 -3.30
CA PHE A 184 26.50 9.57 -4.39
C PHE A 184 26.01 9.16 -5.79
N ARG A 185 25.77 7.86 -6.00
CA ARG A 185 25.34 7.34 -7.32
C ARG A 185 24.02 7.94 -7.77
N CYS A 186 23.08 8.08 -6.84
CA CYS A 186 21.76 8.65 -7.11
C CYS A 186 21.88 10.14 -7.49
N ALA A 187 22.73 10.90 -6.79
CA ALA A 187 23.02 12.29 -7.13
C ALA A 187 23.66 12.41 -8.51
N GLN A 188 24.73 11.65 -8.78
CA GLN A 188 25.44 11.68 -10.04
C GLN A 188 24.50 11.40 -11.22
N GLN A 189 23.65 10.38 -11.09
CA GLN A 189 22.70 10.02 -12.12
C GLN A 189 21.63 11.11 -12.34
N ALA A 190 21.08 11.67 -11.27
CA ALA A 190 20.08 12.73 -11.37
C ALA A 190 20.63 13.98 -12.09
N PHE A 191 21.84 14.44 -11.72
CA PHE A 191 22.49 15.57 -12.40
C PHE A 191 22.84 15.25 -13.85
N ALA A 192 23.36 14.05 -14.14
CA ALA A 192 23.68 13.63 -15.50
C ALA A 192 22.43 13.61 -16.40
N GLU A 193 21.30 13.11 -15.90
CA GLU A 193 20.02 13.13 -16.63
C GLU A 193 19.47 14.54 -16.84
N ALA A 194 19.80 15.47 -15.94
CA ALA A 194 19.53 16.90 -16.12
C ALA A 194 20.50 17.60 -17.10
N GLY A 195 21.48 16.87 -17.66
CA GLY A 195 22.51 17.44 -18.55
C GLY A 195 23.58 18.23 -17.80
N LEU A 196 23.75 17.97 -16.51
CA LEU A 196 24.72 18.63 -15.63
C LEU A 196 25.76 17.64 -15.12
N SER A 197 26.85 18.19 -14.60
CA SER A 197 27.88 17.43 -13.89
C SER A 197 28.04 18.00 -12.50
N LEU A 198 28.36 17.12 -11.55
CA LEU A 198 28.64 17.53 -10.18
C LEU A 198 29.94 18.36 -10.13
N THR A 199 29.93 19.42 -9.34
CA THR A 199 31.12 20.21 -9.07
C THR A 199 32.06 19.49 -8.10
N PRO A 200 33.38 19.79 -8.11
CA PRO A 200 34.31 19.25 -7.12
C PRO A 200 33.85 19.46 -5.68
N ALA A 201 33.28 20.63 -5.36
CA ALA A 201 32.76 20.93 -4.03
C ALA A 201 31.58 20.02 -3.62
N GLN A 202 30.64 19.77 -4.55
CA GLN A 202 29.52 18.85 -4.30
C GLN A 202 29.98 17.40 -4.13
N LEU A 203 30.97 16.98 -4.93
CA LEU A 203 31.56 15.64 -4.83
C LEU A 203 32.28 15.44 -3.49
N ILE A 204 33.08 16.42 -3.04
CA ILE A 204 33.76 16.39 -1.75
C ILE A 204 32.74 16.28 -0.61
N ALA A 205 31.74 17.17 -0.58
CA ALA A 205 30.72 17.18 0.47
C ALA A 205 29.93 15.86 0.51
N CYS A 206 29.58 15.30 -0.66
CA CYS A 206 28.93 14.00 -0.73
C CYS A 206 29.86 12.89 -0.22
N GLY A 207 31.14 12.89 -0.59
CA GLY A 207 32.11 11.91 -0.15
C GLY A 207 32.31 11.91 1.37
N GLU A 208 32.41 13.10 1.97
CA GLU A 208 32.46 13.28 3.43
C GLU A 208 31.20 12.71 4.11
N ARG A 209 30.02 13.00 3.56
CA ARG A 209 28.74 12.47 4.03
C ARG A 209 28.64 10.95 3.93
N CYS A 210 29.21 10.35 2.87
CA CYS A 210 29.32 8.90 2.72
C CYS A 210 30.23 8.31 3.82
N LEU A 211 31.35 8.96 4.14
CA LEU A 211 32.26 8.52 5.21
C LEU A 211 31.59 8.54 6.59
N GLU A 212 30.84 9.61 6.90
CA GLU A 212 30.07 9.70 8.15
C GLU A 212 29.10 8.53 8.35
N GLN A 213 28.56 8.01 7.24
CA GLN A 213 27.62 6.89 7.22
C GLN A 213 28.29 5.52 7.05
N GLY A 214 29.63 5.47 6.92
CA GLY A 214 30.38 4.24 6.72
C GLY A 214 30.31 3.67 5.29
N TRP A 215 29.80 4.42 4.31
CA TRP A 215 29.72 4.02 2.91
C TRP A 215 31.03 4.30 2.17
N ILE A 216 32.06 3.54 2.54
CA ILE A 216 33.43 3.77 2.06
C ILE A 216 33.55 3.67 0.54
N GLY A 217 32.83 2.74 -0.11
CA GLY A 217 32.89 2.56 -1.56
C GLY A 217 32.38 3.79 -2.33
N ASP A 218 31.27 4.38 -1.89
CA ASP A 218 30.70 5.56 -2.53
C ASP A 218 31.55 6.81 -2.24
N ALA A 219 32.13 6.93 -1.05
CA ALA A 219 33.07 7.99 -0.72
C ALA A 219 34.31 7.95 -1.63
N GLN A 220 34.90 6.76 -1.82
CA GLN A 220 36.04 6.58 -2.72
C GLN A 220 35.71 6.98 -4.16
N GLN A 221 34.53 6.61 -4.66
CA GLN A 221 34.10 7.01 -6.00
C GLN A 221 33.95 8.53 -6.11
N ALA A 222 33.32 9.18 -5.13
CA ALA A 222 33.15 10.63 -5.11
C ALA A 222 34.51 11.37 -5.14
N PHE A 223 35.47 10.98 -4.29
CA PHE A 223 36.79 11.62 -4.27
C PHE A 223 37.65 11.28 -5.49
N ALA A 224 37.53 10.08 -6.05
CA ALA A 224 38.21 9.73 -7.30
C ALA A 224 37.72 10.58 -8.47
N GLU A 225 36.42 10.89 -8.51
CA GLU A 225 35.84 11.77 -9.53
C GLU A 225 36.40 13.21 -9.42
N VAL A 226 36.58 13.72 -8.20
CA VAL A 226 37.24 15.02 -7.95
C VAL A 226 38.66 15.04 -8.53
N ALA A 227 39.46 14.03 -8.18
CA ALA A 227 40.84 13.92 -8.64
C ALA A 227 40.91 13.81 -10.18
N ARG A 228 39.93 13.18 -10.82
CA ARG A 228 39.84 13.12 -12.29
C ARG A 228 39.57 14.50 -12.88
N LEU A 229 38.59 15.24 -12.35
CA LEU A 229 38.25 16.58 -12.84
C LEU A 229 39.42 17.56 -12.69
N GLU A 230 40.18 17.48 -11.59
CA GLU A 230 41.38 18.30 -11.37
C GLU A 230 42.53 17.96 -12.33
N ALA A 231 42.62 16.70 -12.79
CA ALA A 231 43.62 16.28 -13.76
C ALA A 231 43.28 16.67 -15.21
N GLU A 232 42.01 16.98 -15.49
CA GLU A 232 41.49 17.36 -16.81
C GLU A 232 41.43 18.89 -17.03
N SER A 233 41.61 19.69 -15.98
CA SER A 233 41.61 21.17 -15.97
C SER A 233 43.00 21.78 -16.11
#